data_AF-A0A431FVK5-F1
#
_entry.id   AF-A0A431FVK5-F1
#
_cell.length_a   1.000
_cell.length_b   1.000
_cell.length_c   1.000
_cell.angle_alpha   90.00
_cell.angle_beta   90.00
_cell.angle_gamma   90.00
#
_symmetry.space_group_name_H-M   'P 1'
#
loop_
_entity.id
_entity.type
_entity.pdbx_description
1 polymer ?
#
loop_
_entity_poly.entity_id
_entity_poly.type
_entity_poly.pdbx_seq_one_letter_code
_entity_poly.pdbx_strand_id
1 'polypeptide(L)'
;MPTEQTDLEYLFSKERLESYNNIYKHFDNLKMIASITTKIAILELVLRNLLDKHMKEKDLEWLRNYNEENIKQKIIKLQNKEILDNNQLISRISLGDVIFIIKLEHLEAKIINSSNINFKKYYAHNKEYYFHYVNNKKYKNSFSNIEKANIVLNLLLTIRNRSFHWENLYKTKITNQKALAPRITTKSHNTFIGVMPNKINAFLSDLIESFEKDLNSYLK
;
A
#
# COMPACT_ATOMS: atom_id res chain seq x y z
N MET A 1 -40.47 6.66 -18.19
CA MET A 1 -39.06 6.90 -18.55
C MET A 1 -38.22 6.49 -17.36
N PRO A 2 -37.09 5.79 -17.52
CA PRO A 2 -36.14 5.59 -16.42
C PRO A 2 -35.71 6.95 -15.87
N THR A 3 -35.53 7.04 -14.56
CA THR A 3 -34.94 8.22 -13.90
C THR A 3 -33.42 8.17 -14.08
N GLU A 4 -32.72 9.31 -13.98
CA GLU A 4 -31.25 9.35 -14.00
C GLU A 4 -30.63 8.33 -13.01
N GLN A 5 -31.31 8.08 -11.88
CA GLN A 5 -30.89 7.09 -10.90
C GLN A 5 -30.98 5.64 -11.41
N THR A 6 -32.01 5.30 -12.18
CA THR A 6 -32.15 3.95 -12.76
C THR A 6 -31.10 3.69 -13.84
N ASP A 7 -30.73 4.71 -14.61
CA ASP A 7 -29.67 4.62 -15.62
C ASP A 7 -28.28 4.44 -14.98
N LEU A 8 -28.02 5.13 -13.86
CA LEU A 8 -26.74 5.01 -13.15
C LEU A 8 -26.61 3.67 -12.40
N GLU A 9 -27.70 3.14 -11.85
CA GLU A 9 -27.72 1.78 -11.27
C GLU A 9 -27.43 0.71 -12.33
N TYR A 10 -27.92 0.88 -13.56
CA TYR A 10 -27.60 0.01 -14.68
C TYR A 10 -26.11 0.03 -15.03
N LEU A 11 -25.47 1.22 -15.02
CA LEU A 11 -24.06 1.37 -15.38
C LEU A 11 -23.09 0.92 -14.27
N PHE A 12 -23.39 1.18 -13.00
CA PHE A 12 -22.44 0.99 -11.89
C PHE A 12 -22.79 -0.15 -10.93
N SER A 13 -23.96 -0.76 -11.10
CA SER A 13 -24.63 -1.65 -10.14
C SER A 13 -25.20 -0.91 -8.91
N LYS A 14 -26.39 -1.34 -8.50
CA LYS A 14 -27.08 -0.85 -7.32
C LYS A 14 -26.26 -1.06 -6.05
N GLU A 15 -25.70 -2.25 -5.85
CA GLU A 15 -24.91 -2.60 -4.66
C GLU A 15 -23.69 -1.70 -4.51
N ARG A 16 -23.04 -1.33 -5.62
CA ARG A 16 -21.91 -0.40 -5.60
C ARG A 16 -22.37 0.98 -5.15
N LEU A 17 -23.44 1.51 -5.73
CA LEU A 17 -23.94 2.85 -5.40
C LEU A 17 -24.45 2.94 -3.96
N GLU A 18 -25.15 1.92 -3.47
CA GLU A 18 -25.63 1.83 -2.08
C GLU A 18 -24.50 1.71 -1.04
N SER A 19 -23.30 1.29 -1.45
CA SER A 19 -22.13 1.28 -0.58
C SER A 19 -21.57 2.69 -0.26
N TYR A 20 -22.11 3.73 -0.92
CA TYR A 20 -21.81 5.14 -0.68
C TYR A 20 -23.05 5.84 -0.10
N ASN A 21 -22.83 6.93 0.64
CA ASN A 21 -23.94 7.71 1.21
C ASN A 21 -24.82 8.36 0.12
N ASN A 22 -24.23 8.68 -1.03
CA ASN A 22 -24.93 9.18 -2.22
C ASN A 22 -24.02 9.04 -3.45
N ILE A 23 -24.57 9.31 -4.63
CA ILE A 23 -23.86 9.19 -5.90
C ILE A 23 -22.67 10.14 -6.04
N TYR A 24 -22.76 11.36 -5.50
CA TYR A 24 -21.63 12.29 -5.51
C TYR A 24 -20.44 11.74 -4.74
N LYS A 25 -20.66 10.98 -3.66
CA LYS A 25 -19.58 10.31 -2.92
C LYS A 25 -18.92 9.17 -3.68
N HIS A 26 -19.64 8.51 -4.59
CA HIS A 26 -19.03 7.57 -5.52
C HIS A 26 -18.04 8.30 -6.46
N PHE A 27 -18.46 9.39 -7.08
CA PHE A 27 -17.59 10.17 -7.95
C PHE A 27 -16.45 10.90 -7.22
N ASP A 28 -16.67 11.39 -5.99
CA ASP A 28 -15.63 11.93 -5.12
C ASP A 28 -14.54 10.87 -4.88
N ASN A 29 -14.90 9.61 -4.69
CA ASN A 29 -13.95 8.51 -4.55
C ASN A 29 -13.10 8.31 -5.80
N LEU A 30 -13.72 8.34 -6.99
CA LEU A 30 -12.98 8.25 -8.25
C LEU A 30 -12.02 9.43 -8.44
N LYS A 31 -12.45 10.66 -8.10
CA LYS A 31 -11.60 11.85 -8.12
C LYS A 31 -10.41 11.72 -7.15
N MET A 32 -10.64 11.22 -5.94
CA MET A 32 -9.58 10.94 -4.97
C MET A 32 -8.57 9.92 -5.53
N ILE A 33 -9.04 8.80 -6.08
CA ILE A 33 -8.18 7.80 -6.74
C ILE A 33 -7.34 8.44 -7.84
N ALA A 34 -7.97 9.21 -8.73
CA ALA A 34 -7.26 9.92 -9.80
C ALA A 34 -6.15 10.82 -9.24
N SER A 35 -6.45 11.63 -8.21
CA SER A 35 -5.50 12.55 -7.58
C SER A 35 -4.27 11.88 -6.94
N ILE A 36 -4.39 10.63 -6.49
CA ILE A 36 -3.30 9.90 -5.83
C ILE A 36 -2.59 8.91 -6.76
N THR A 37 -3.11 8.70 -7.98
CA THR A 37 -2.62 7.65 -8.90
C THR A 37 -1.15 7.85 -9.26
N THR A 38 -0.74 9.09 -9.57
CA THR A 38 0.67 9.38 -9.90
C THR A 38 1.62 9.04 -8.75
N LYS A 39 1.21 9.31 -7.49
CA LYS A 39 2.01 8.97 -6.30
C LYS A 39 2.16 7.46 -6.13
N ILE A 40 1.07 6.72 -6.34
CA ILE A 40 1.10 5.25 -6.28
C ILE A 40 2.01 4.69 -7.38
N ALA A 41 1.94 5.23 -8.60
CA ALA A 41 2.77 4.82 -9.71
C ALA A 41 4.26 5.04 -9.43
N ILE A 42 4.64 6.21 -8.92
CA ILE A 42 6.02 6.52 -8.52
C ILE A 42 6.50 5.53 -7.46
N LEU A 43 5.73 5.31 -6.40
CA LEU A 43 6.11 4.38 -5.34
C LEU A 43 6.26 2.95 -5.85
N GLU A 44 5.40 2.51 -6.75
CA GLU A 44 5.48 1.18 -7.37
C GLU A 44 6.74 1.05 -8.26
N LEU A 45 7.09 2.07 -9.04
CA LEU A 45 8.31 2.09 -9.86
C LEU A 45 9.58 2.11 -8.99
N VAL A 46 9.62 2.97 -7.97
CA VAL A 46 10.76 3.10 -7.06
C VAL A 46 11.00 1.78 -6.32
N LEU A 47 9.96 1.17 -5.76
CA LEU A 47 10.09 -0.10 -5.04
C LEU A 47 10.60 -1.24 -5.94
N ARG A 48 10.12 -1.32 -7.19
CA ARG A 48 10.62 -2.32 -8.17
C ARG A 48 12.09 -2.13 -8.46
N ASN A 49 12.50 -0.90 -8.76
CA ASN A 49 13.87 -0.60 -9.13
C ASN A 49 14.84 -0.81 -7.96
N LEU A 50 14.44 -0.43 -6.75
CA LEU A 50 15.26 -0.63 -5.56
C LEU A 50 15.37 -2.11 -5.18
N LEU A 51 14.28 -2.88 -5.28
CA LEU A 51 14.32 -4.33 -5.12
C LEU A 51 15.28 -4.95 -6.13
N ASP A 52 15.10 -4.66 -7.41
CA ASP A 52 15.91 -5.24 -8.48
C ASP A 52 17.39 -4.90 -8.33
N LYS A 53 17.71 -3.65 -7.98
CA LYS A 53 19.09 -3.22 -7.68
C LYS A 53 19.71 -4.09 -6.58
N HIS A 54 19.04 -4.27 -5.45
CA HIS A 54 19.58 -5.05 -4.33
C HIS A 54 19.70 -6.55 -4.65
N MET A 55 18.78 -7.11 -5.44
CA MET A 55 18.83 -8.52 -5.81
C MET A 55 19.94 -8.81 -6.83
N LYS A 56 20.17 -7.88 -7.77
CA LYS A 56 21.25 -7.97 -8.77
C LYS A 56 22.66 -7.93 -8.18
N GLU A 57 22.83 -7.46 -6.94
CA GLU A 57 24.10 -7.57 -6.21
C GLU A 57 24.48 -9.05 -5.95
N LYS A 58 23.49 -9.95 -5.87
CA LYS A 58 23.70 -11.39 -5.66
C LYS A 58 23.60 -12.18 -6.97
N ASP A 59 22.61 -11.86 -7.81
CA ASP A 59 22.32 -12.58 -9.04
C ASP A 59 21.67 -11.65 -10.09
N LEU A 60 22.32 -11.49 -11.24
CA LEU A 60 21.83 -10.63 -12.33
C LEU A 60 20.50 -11.13 -12.93
N GLU A 61 20.25 -12.43 -12.88
CA GLU A 61 19.04 -13.11 -13.35
C GLU A 61 18.18 -13.61 -12.19
N TRP A 62 18.30 -12.97 -11.01
CA TRP A 62 17.69 -13.42 -9.75
C TRP A 62 16.23 -13.81 -9.88
N LEU A 63 15.44 -13.10 -10.69
CA LEU A 63 14.00 -13.31 -10.80
C LEU A 63 13.65 -14.64 -11.48
N ARG A 64 14.53 -15.15 -12.35
CA ARG A 64 14.38 -16.50 -12.96
C ARG A 64 14.81 -17.59 -11.99
N ASN A 65 15.81 -17.29 -11.18
CA ASN A 65 16.39 -18.23 -10.22
C ASN A 65 15.69 -18.17 -8.86
N TYR A 66 14.70 -17.28 -8.70
CA TYR A 66 14.01 -17.05 -7.44
C TYR A 66 13.17 -18.27 -7.06
N ASN A 67 13.54 -18.93 -5.97
CA ASN A 67 12.99 -20.24 -5.61
C ASN A 67 11.80 -20.15 -4.64
N GLU A 68 10.91 -19.18 -4.86
CA GLU A 68 9.61 -19.10 -4.18
C GLU A 68 8.50 -19.51 -5.14
N GLU A 69 7.77 -20.57 -4.79
CA GLU A 69 6.85 -21.25 -5.71
C GLU A 69 5.81 -20.31 -6.35
N ASN A 70 5.23 -19.40 -5.56
CA ASN A 70 4.25 -18.42 -6.04
C ASN A 70 4.82 -17.43 -7.07
N ILE A 71 6.08 -17.03 -6.91
CA ILE A 71 6.78 -16.14 -7.84
C ILE A 71 7.25 -16.92 -9.05
N LYS A 72 7.89 -18.07 -8.83
CA LYS A 72 8.40 -18.96 -9.86
C LYS A 72 7.33 -19.34 -10.89
N GLN A 73 6.15 -19.75 -10.43
CA GLN A 73 5.03 -20.09 -11.33
C GLN A 73 4.56 -18.89 -12.16
N LYS A 74 4.56 -17.68 -11.59
CA LYS A 74 4.23 -16.46 -12.34
C LYS A 74 5.29 -16.16 -13.42
N ILE A 75 6.57 -16.30 -13.09
CA ILE A 75 7.66 -16.04 -14.03
C ILE A 75 7.65 -17.05 -15.17
N ILE A 76 7.48 -18.35 -14.89
CA ILE A 76 7.33 -19.40 -15.93
C ILE A 76 6.16 -19.05 -16.86
N LYS A 77 5.01 -18.64 -16.31
CA LYS A 77 3.84 -18.26 -17.13
C LYS A 77 4.10 -17.04 -18.02
N LEU A 78 4.91 -16.07 -17.57
CA LEU A 78 5.29 -14.91 -18.40
C LEU A 78 6.25 -15.32 -19.52
N GLN A 79 7.26 -16.13 -19.20
CA GLN A 79 8.28 -16.59 -20.15
C GLN A 79 7.71 -17.52 -21.22
N ASN A 80 6.68 -18.31 -20.90
CA ASN A 80 6.00 -19.15 -21.88
C ASN A 80 5.23 -18.34 -22.95
N LYS A 81 4.96 -17.05 -22.70
CA LYS A 81 4.25 -16.19 -23.65
C LYS A 81 5.18 -15.40 -24.55
N GLU A 82 6.30 -14.94 -24.01
CA GLU A 82 7.26 -14.06 -24.69
C GLU A 82 8.66 -14.21 -24.06
N ILE A 83 9.70 -14.07 -24.89
CA ILE A 83 11.08 -14.00 -24.41
C ILE A 83 11.27 -12.61 -23.83
N LEU A 84 11.33 -12.54 -22.50
CA LEU A 84 11.49 -11.29 -21.75
C LEU A 84 12.88 -11.20 -21.14
N ASP A 85 13.47 -10.01 -21.12
CA ASP A 85 14.63 -9.72 -20.28
C ASP A 85 14.23 -9.52 -18.80
N ASN A 86 15.23 -9.43 -17.90
CA ASN A 86 14.97 -9.27 -16.46
C ASN A 86 14.23 -7.94 -16.13
N ASN A 87 14.51 -6.85 -16.86
CA ASN A 87 13.84 -5.56 -16.66
C ASN A 87 12.35 -5.61 -17.08
N GLN A 88 12.05 -6.38 -18.11
CA GLN A 88 10.69 -6.63 -18.57
C GLN A 88 9.92 -7.58 -17.65
N LEU A 89 10.60 -8.51 -16.97
CA LEU A 89 9.99 -9.37 -15.97
C LEU A 89 9.67 -8.60 -14.69
N ILE A 90 10.61 -7.79 -14.17
CA ILE A 90 10.38 -6.98 -12.96
C ILE A 90 9.25 -5.96 -13.17
N SER A 91 9.04 -5.45 -14.38
CA SER A 91 7.93 -4.54 -14.67
C SER A 91 6.55 -5.24 -14.65
N ARG A 92 6.51 -6.57 -14.82
CA ARG A 92 5.29 -7.38 -14.95
C ARG A 92 4.85 -8.08 -13.66
N ILE A 93 5.71 -8.22 -12.66
CA ILE A 93 5.27 -8.71 -11.34
C ILE A 93 4.32 -7.70 -10.69
N SER A 94 3.50 -8.06 -9.72
CA SER A 94 2.61 -7.07 -9.08
C SER A 94 3.30 -6.30 -7.95
N LEU A 95 2.78 -5.14 -7.53
CA LEU A 95 3.26 -4.48 -6.30
C LEU A 95 3.18 -5.41 -5.08
N GLY A 96 2.18 -6.29 -5.02
CA GLY A 96 2.06 -7.29 -3.96
C GLY A 96 3.23 -8.27 -3.95
N ASP A 97 3.67 -8.71 -5.14
CA ASP A 97 4.84 -9.59 -5.30
C ASP A 97 6.14 -8.87 -4.93
N VAL A 98 6.31 -7.61 -5.37
CA VAL A 98 7.46 -6.78 -5.00
C VAL A 98 7.56 -6.66 -3.48
N ILE A 99 6.46 -6.30 -2.81
CA ILE A 99 6.43 -6.16 -1.34
C ILE A 99 6.67 -7.50 -0.65
N PHE A 100 6.14 -8.59 -1.19
CA PHE A 100 6.37 -9.94 -0.66
C PHE A 100 7.87 -10.29 -0.69
N ILE A 101 8.53 -10.10 -1.83
CA ILE A 101 9.96 -10.39 -2.00
C ILE A 101 10.81 -9.49 -1.08
N ILE A 102 10.51 -8.19 -1.03
CA ILE A 102 11.22 -7.23 -0.15
C ILE A 102 11.24 -7.72 1.31
N LYS A 103 10.12 -8.28 1.79
CA LYS A 103 10.01 -8.77 3.17
C LYS A 103 10.69 -10.10 3.37
N LEU A 104 10.59 -11.01 2.40
CA LEU A 104 11.22 -12.31 2.47
C LEU A 104 12.75 -12.18 2.50
N GLU A 105 13.28 -11.23 1.73
CA GLU A 105 14.71 -10.91 1.66
C GLU A 105 15.18 -9.93 2.75
N HIS A 106 14.30 -9.53 3.67
CA HIS A 106 14.58 -8.58 4.76
C HIS A 106 15.19 -7.25 4.29
N LEU A 107 14.67 -6.71 3.19
CA LEU A 107 15.16 -5.48 2.55
C LEU A 107 14.40 -4.22 2.96
N GLU A 108 13.39 -4.32 3.84
CA GLU A 108 12.46 -3.21 4.12
C GLU A 108 13.18 -1.96 4.61
N ALA A 109 14.09 -2.11 5.57
CA ALA A 109 14.86 -1.00 6.14
C ALA A 109 16.04 -0.55 5.26
N LYS A 110 16.44 -1.37 4.27
CA LYS A 110 17.45 -0.99 3.27
C LYS A 110 16.83 -0.14 2.16
N ILE A 111 15.60 -0.46 1.78
CA ILE A 111 14.85 0.21 0.71
C ILE A 111 14.14 1.46 1.23
N ILE A 112 13.61 1.44 2.46
CA ILE A 112 12.78 2.53 3.01
C ILE A 112 13.38 3.06 4.31
N ASN A 113 13.74 4.34 4.31
CA ASN A 113 14.06 5.06 5.54
C ASN A 113 12.79 5.62 6.20
N SER A 114 12.08 4.78 6.94
CA SER A 114 10.82 5.13 7.60
C SER A 114 10.97 5.75 9.00
N SER A 115 12.20 6.08 9.42
CA SER A 115 12.49 6.62 10.76
C SER A 115 11.70 7.89 11.08
N ASN A 116 11.56 8.77 10.09
CA ASN A 116 10.87 10.05 10.20
C ASN A 116 9.34 9.95 10.07
N ILE A 117 8.80 8.78 9.72
CA ILE A 117 7.35 8.60 9.59
C ILE A 117 6.72 8.51 10.97
N ASN A 118 5.80 9.44 11.26
CA ASN A 118 4.99 9.48 12.48
C ASN A 118 3.55 9.10 12.15
N PHE A 119 3.12 7.92 12.55
CA PHE A 119 1.79 7.39 12.24
C PHE A 119 0.66 8.22 12.87
N LYS A 120 0.91 8.95 13.96
CA LYS A 120 -0.10 9.86 14.52
C LYS A 120 -0.51 10.98 13.56
N LYS A 121 0.34 11.35 12.58
CA LYS A 121 0.00 12.32 11.52
C LYS A 121 -1.18 11.86 10.67
N TYR A 122 -1.35 10.55 10.50
CA TYR A 122 -2.36 9.96 9.62
C TYR A 122 -3.63 9.52 10.33
N TYR A 123 -3.53 9.26 11.64
CA TYR A 123 -4.67 9.02 12.52
C TYR A 123 -4.23 9.23 13.97
N ALA A 124 -4.88 10.14 14.70
CA ALA A 124 -4.46 10.57 16.03
C ALA A 124 -4.39 9.42 17.06
N HIS A 125 -5.19 8.37 16.89
CA HIS A 125 -5.20 7.19 17.77
C HIS A 125 -4.17 6.12 17.39
N ASN A 126 -3.39 6.31 16.33
CA ASN A 126 -2.25 5.44 16.05
C ASN A 126 -1.24 5.51 17.21
N LYS A 127 -0.55 4.39 17.41
CA LYS A 127 0.56 4.30 18.37
C LYS A 127 1.88 4.28 17.60
N GLU A 128 2.91 4.84 18.22
CA GLU A 128 4.32 4.73 17.75
C GLU A 128 5.06 3.55 18.42
N TYR A 129 4.31 2.69 19.11
CA TYR A 129 4.83 1.62 19.93
C TYR A 129 3.83 0.47 20.00
N TYR A 130 4.33 -0.69 20.39
CA TYR A 130 3.54 -1.87 20.73
C TYR A 130 3.87 -2.36 22.13
N PHE A 131 3.05 -3.27 22.63
CA PHE A 131 3.32 -3.98 23.87
C PHE A 131 3.69 -5.42 23.58
N HIS A 132 4.71 -5.93 24.25
CA HIS A 132 5.04 -7.34 24.28
C HIS A 132 5.12 -7.82 25.74
N TYR A 133 4.99 -9.13 25.94
CA TYR A 133 4.94 -9.73 27.26
C TYR A 133 6.10 -10.71 27.43
N VAL A 134 6.85 -10.56 28.51
CA VAL A 134 7.92 -11.49 28.92
C VAL A 134 7.68 -11.83 30.38
N ASN A 135 7.56 -13.12 30.71
CA ASN A 135 7.27 -13.61 32.07
C ASN A 135 6.07 -12.88 32.72
N ASN A 136 4.96 -12.76 31.99
CA ASN A 136 3.74 -12.01 32.38
C ASN A 136 3.92 -10.52 32.66
N LYS A 137 5.12 -9.96 32.46
CA LYS A 137 5.38 -8.53 32.56
C LYS A 137 5.24 -7.87 31.20
N LYS A 138 4.52 -6.74 31.19
CA LYS A 138 4.20 -5.96 29.99
C LYS A 138 5.29 -4.93 29.73
N TYR A 139 5.87 -4.95 28.54
CA TYR A 139 6.91 -4.03 28.09
C TYR A 139 6.44 -3.23 26.88
N LYS A 140 6.83 -1.96 26.84
CA LYS A 140 6.50 -1.01 25.77
C LYS A 140 7.72 -0.80 24.88
N ASN A 141 7.61 -1.15 23.61
CA ASN A 141 8.67 -0.93 22.62
C ASN A 141 8.18 0.01 21.54
N SER A 142 8.98 1.03 21.22
CA SER A 142 8.77 1.83 20.02
C SER A 142 8.96 0.98 18.77
N PHE A 143 8.24 1.29 17.70
CA PHE A 143 8.51 0.63 16.41
C PHE A 143 9.89 1.01 15.90
N SER A 144 10.71 0.00 15.64
CA SER A 144 11.98 0.07 14.91
C SER A 144 11.76 0.50 13.46
N ASN A 145 12.84 0.88 12.77
CA ASN A 145 12.76 1.27 11.36
C ASN A 145 12.23 0.14 10.46
N ILE A 146 12.63 -1.11 10.69
CA ILE A 146 12.14 -2.25 9.89
C ILE A 146 10.65 -2.50 10.12
N GLU A 147 10.15 -2.35 11.35
CA GLU A 147 8.73 -2.49 11.65
C GLU A 147 7.91 -1.35 11.05
N LYS A 148 8.43 -0.12 11.10
CA LYS A 148 7.82 1.04 10.44
C LYS A 148 7.76 0.85 8.92
N ALA A 149 8.86 0.40 8.29
CA ALA A 149 8.93 0.10 6.86
C ALA A 149 7.89 -0.96 6.46
N ASN A 150 7.75 -2.01 7.27
CA ASN A 150 6.72 -3.03 7.09
C ASN A 150 5.29 -2.49 7.16
N ILE A 151 5.02 -1.62 8.14
CA ILE A 151 3.71 -0.97 8.30
C ILE A 151 3.38 -0.12 7.07
N VAL A 152 4.31 0.72 6.60
CA VAL A 152 4.06 1.61 5.45
C VAL A 152 3.87 0.83 4.16
N LEU A 153 4.63 -0.24 3.92
CA LEU A 153 4.44 -1.13 2.76
C LEU A 153 3.05 -1.76 2.75
N ASN A 154 2.57 -2.25 3.90
CA ASN A 154 1.23 -2.83 4.01
C ASN A 154 0.12 -1.80 3.76
N LEU A 155 0.27 -0.59 4.30
CA LEU A 155 -0.68 0.49 4.08
C LEU A 155 -0.70 0.93 2.61
N LEU A 156 0.48 1.07 1.97
CA LEU A 156 0.61 1.34 0.54
C LEU A 156 -0.10 0.28 -0.30
N LEU A 157 0.17 -1.01 -0.05
CA LEU A 157 -0.48 -2.10 -0.77
C LEU A 157 -2.01 -2.05 -0.63
N THR A 158 -2.51 -1.75 0.58
CA THR A 158 -3.94 -1.61 0.85
C THR A 158 -4.55 -0.45 0.07
N ILE A 159 -3.90 0.73 0.07
CA ILE A 159 -4.35 1.91 -0.67
C ILE A 159 -4.34 1.62 -2.18
N ARG A 160 -3.25 1.03 -2.68
CA ARG A 160 -3.07 0.69 -4.09
C ARG A 160 -4.13 -0.29 -4.58
N ASN A 161 -4.33 -1.40 -3.87
CA ASN A 161 -5.33 -2.39 -4.25
C ASN A 161 -6.74 -1.81 -4.22
N ARG A 162 -7.09 -1.06 -3.16
CA ARG A 162 -8.39 -0.38 -3.10
C ARG A 162 -8.60 0.59 -4.27
N SER A 163 -7.55 1.32 -4.65
CA SER A 163 -7.61 2.27 -5.78
C SER A 163 -7.88 1.56 -7.11
N PHE A 164 -7.15 0.47 -7.40
CA PHE A 164 -7.28 -0.27 -8.66
C PHE A 164 -8.38 -1.34 -8.68
N HIS A 165 -9.04 -1.56 -7.54
CA HIS A 165 -10.33 -2.28 -7.46
C HIS A 165 -11.53 -1.33 -7.36
N TRP A 166 -11.30 -0.01 -7.45
CA TRP A 166 -12.33 1.02 -7.37
C TRP A 166 -13.14 0.95 -6.06
N GLU A 167 -12.50 0.48 -4.98
CA GLU A 167 -13.10 0.46 -3.66
C GLU A 167 -13.18 1.86 -3.07
N ASN A 168 -14.12 2.05 -2.14
CA ASN A 168 -14.29 3.29 -1.42
C ASN A 168 -13.11 3.56 -0.46
N LEU A 169 -12.26 4.54 -0.79
CA LEU A 169 -11.16 5.06 0.02
C LEU A 169 -11.63 5.96 1.17
N TYR A 170 -12.84 6.52 1.07
CA TYR A 170 -13.48 7.29 2.14
C TYR A 170 -14.12 6.42 3.22
N LYS A 171 -14.11 5.09 3.06
CA LYS A 171 -14.74 4.18 4.01
C LYS A 171 -14.08 4.27 5.39
N THR A 172 -14.89 4.53 6.40
CA THR A 172 -14.51 4.55 7.81
C THR A 172 -15.31 3.50 8.59
N LYS A 173 -15.06 3.40 9.89
CA LYS A 173 -15.89 2.63 10.81
C LYS A 173 -16.05 3.41 12.11
N ILE A 174 -17.16 3.15 12.78
CA ILE A 174 -17.35 3.58 14.17
C ILE A 174 -16.80 2.47 15.06
N THR A 175 -15.93 2.81 16.00
CA THR A 175 -15.42 1.85 16.98
C THR A 175 -16.45 1.61 18.08
N ASN A 176 -16.24 0.58 18.91
CA ASN A 176 -17.08 0.32 20.10
C ASN A 176 -17.15 1.54 21.04
N GLN A 177 -16.15 2.42 20.99
CA GLN A 177 -16.07 3.66 21.76
C GLN A 177 -16.74 4.84 21.05
N LYS A 178 -17.56 4.58 20.02
CA LYS A 178 -18.22 5.58 19.17
C LYS A 178 -17.27 6.56 18.46
N ALA A 179 -16.00 6.21 18.34
CA ALA A 179 -15.00 7.03 17.65
C ALA A 179 -14.92 6.66 16.16
N LEU A 180 -14.69 7.64 15.29
CA LEU A 180 -14.45 7.42 13.87
C LEU A 180 -13.03 6.87 13.66
N ALA A 181 -12.91 5.74 12.96
CA ALA A 181 -11.64 5.09 12.66
C ALA A 181 -11.51 4.77 11.16
N PRO A 182 -10.28 4.72 10.63
CA PRO A 182 -10.05 4.38 9.23
C PRO A 182 -10.32 2.90 8.95
N ARG A 183 -10.69 2.58 7.71
CA ARG A 183 -10.71 1.19 7.19
C ARG A 183 -9.40 0.78 6.53
N ILE A 184 -8.61 1.75 6.07
CA ILE A 184 -7.25 1.50 5.60
C ILE A 184 -6.39 1.32 6.86
N THR A 185 -6.16 0.07 7.22
CA THR A 185 -5.42 -0.32 8.43
C THR A 185 -4.53 -1.52 8.16
N THR A 186 -3.42 -1.59 8.88
CA THR A 186 -2.59 -2.79 8.99
C THR A 186 -2.40 -3.13 10.47
N LYS A 187 -1.92 -4.35 10.75
CA LYS A 187 -1.65 -4.85 12.09
C LYS A 187 -0.16 -5.20 12.19
N SER A 188 0.51 -4.66 13.19
CA SER A 188 1.90 -4.99 13.55
C SER A 188 1.99 -5.20 15.06
N HIS A 189 2.55 -6.32 15.52
CA HIS A 189 2.65 -6.66 16.95
C HIS A 189 1.34 -6.44 17.73
N ASN A 190 0.22 -6.96 17.20
CA ASN A 190 -1.13 -6.77 17.75
C ASN A 190 -1.61 -5.31 17.88
N THR A 191 -0.89 -4.37 17.28
CA THR A 191 -1.24 -2.96 17.24
C THR A 191 -1.77 -2.61 15.85
N PHE A 192 -2.98 -2.05 15.79
CA PHE A 192 -3.54 -1.55 14.54
C PHE A 192 -3.03 -0.14 14.26
N ILE A 193 -2.56 0.06 13.03
CA ILE A 193 -2.13 1.36 12.50
C ILE A 193 -2.97 1.64 11.26
N GLY A 194 -3.51 2.85 11.13
CA GLY A 194 -4.39 3.22 10.03
C GLY A 194 -4.15 4.60 9.46
N VAL A 195 -4.73 4.84 8.29
CA VAL A 195 -4.66 6.12 7.56
C VAL A 195 -6.07 6.62 7.33
N MET A 196 -6.41 7.78 7.89
CA MET A 196 -7.70 8.42 7.63
C MET A 196 -7.82 8.81 6.15
N PRO A 197 -9.02 8.80 5.56
CA PRO A 197 -9.20 9.14 4.14
C PRO A 197 -8.59 10.48 3.74
N ASN A 198 -8.81 11.52 4.55
CA ASN A 198 -8.25 12.86 4.33
C ASN A 198 -6.73 12.97 4.58
N LYS A 199 -6.07 11.87 4.98
CA LYS A 199 -4.62 11.79 5.21
C LYS A 199 -3.90 10.87 4.23
N ILE A 200 -4.61 10.20 3.32
CA ILE A 200 -4.00 9.33 2.30
C ILE A 200 -2.97 10.09 1.47
N ASN A 201 -3.34 11.28 0.98
CA ASN A 201 -2.44 12.08 0.14
C ASN A 201 -1.16 12.49 0.88
N ALA A 202 -1.29 12.89 2.15
CA ALA A 202 -0.14 13.23 3.00
C ALA A 202 0.73 12.00 3.30
N PHE A 203 0.11 10.85 3.59
CA PHE A 203 0.82 9.59 3.78
C PHE A 203 1.67 9.19 2.58
N LEU A 204 1.10 9.27 1.37
CA LEU A 204 1.83 8.92 0.14
C LEU A 204 2.96 9.93 -0.15
N SER A 205 2.75 11.22 0.10
CA SER A 205 3.80 12.23 -0.04
C SER A 205 4.96 12.01 0.94
N ASP A 206 4.66 11.78 2.22
CA ASP A 206 5.68 11.51 3.22
C ASP A 206 6.45 10.21 2.90
N LEU A 207 5.78 9.21 2.33
CA LEU A 207 6.42 7.97 1.89
C LEU A 207 7.34 8.20 0.68
N ILE A 208 6.95 9.05 -0.27
CA ILE A 208 7.82 9.46 -1.38
C ILE A 208 9.09 10.16 -0.87
N GLU A 209 8.93 11.09 0.07
CA GLU A 209 10.05 11.79 0.72
C GLU A 209 11.01 10.87 1.49
N SER A 210 10.55 9.67 1.87
CA SER A 210 11.42 8.67 2.52
C SER A 210 12.42 8.03 1.55
N PHE A 211 12.21 8.15 0.24
CA PHE A 211 13.14 7.70 -0.81
C PHE A 211 14.01 8.85 -1.31
N GLU A 212 13.39 9.98 -1.63
CA GLU A 212 14.09 11.18 -2.10
C GLU A 212 13.24 12.42 -1.77
N LYS A 213 13.84 13.41 -1.08
CA LYS A 213 13.11 14.56 -0.53
C LYS A 213 12.45 15.39 -1.61
N ASP A 214 13.16 15.59 -2.72
CA ASP A 214 12.72 16.49 -3.78
C ASP A 214 11.78 15.82 -4.78
N LEU A 215 11.50 14.51 -4.65
CA LEU A 215 10.68 13.79 -5.61
C LEU A 215 9.22 14.29 -5.63
N ASN A 216 8.72 14.79 -4.50
CA ASN A 216 7.40 15.43 -4.44
C ASN A 216 7.32 16.74 -5.24
N SER A 217 8.45 17.41 -5.54
CA SER A 217 8.44 18.66 -6.30
C SER A 217 8.00 18.48 -7.76
N TYR A 218 8.22 17.30 -8.33
CA TYR A 218 7.80 16.92 -9.68
C TYR A 218 6.31 16.54 -9.79
N LEU A 219 5.57 16.57 -8.67
CA LEU A 219 4.16 16.20 -8.58
C LEU A 219 3.22 17.40 -8.42
N LYS A 220 3.74 18.62 -8.59
CA LYS A 220 2.99 19.87 -8.48
C LYS A 220 2.22 20.19 -9.75
#